data_AF-A0A150SCB7-F1
#
_entry.id   AF-A0A150SCB7-F1
#
_cell.length_a   1.000
_cell.length_b   1.000
_cell.length_c   1.000
_cell.angle_alpha   90.00
_cell.angle_beta   90.00
_cell.angle_gamma   90.00
#
_symmetry.space_group_name_H-M   'P 1'
#
loop_
_entity.id
_entity.type
_entity.pdbx_description
1 polymer ?
#
loop_
_entity_poly.entity_id
_entity_poly.type
_entity_poly.pdbx_seq_one_letter_code
_entity_poly.pdbx_strand_id
1 'polypeptide(L)'
;MAGKRRTEAERAIIYAGVMGGLSNEGVDALLRQVGGRPLASSSYQWVKKQYVPYFRNDPSRLGVAIEHPPTSGQVKDALDQDRREEQAAIRDLTQTDD
;
A
#
# COMPACT_ATOMS: atom_id res chain seq x y z
N MET A 1 3.62 14.96 2.88
CA MET A 1 3.16 13.93 1.91
C MET A 1 4.35 13.33 1.18
N ALA A 2 4.93 12.24 1.71
CA ALA A 2 6.20 11.68 1.22
C ALA A 2 6.13 11.04 -0.18
N GLY A 3 4.93 10.69 -0.68
CA GLY A 3 4.76 10.08 -2.01
C GLY A 3 4.83 11.03 -3.21
N LYS A 4 4.47 12.32 -3.04
CA LYS A 4 4.37 13.29 -4.15
C LYS A 4 5.72 13.73 -4.73
N ARG A 5 6.82 13.42 -4.05
CA ARG A 5 8.20 13.75 -4.45
C ARG A 5 8.99 12.56 -5.02
N ARG A 6 8.38 11.37 -5.02
CA ARG A 6 8.99 10.17 -5.58
C ARG A 6 8.57 10.00 -7.04
N THR A 7 9.41 9.43 -7.88
CA THR A 7 9.05 9.06 -9.26
C THR A 7 8.16 7.80 -9.27
N GLU A 8 7.56 7.47 -10.42
CA GLU A 8 6.81 6.22 -10.59
C GLU A 8 7.70 5.00 -10.33
N ALA A 9 8.93 5.00 -10.86
CA ALA A 9 9.90 3.93 -10.62
C ALA A 9 10.24 3.77 -9.13
N GLU A 10 10.48 4.88 -8.42
CA GLU A 10 10.73 4.83 -6.97
C GLU A 10 9.50 4.31 -6.21
N ARG A 11 8.28 4.73 -6.59
CA ARG A 11 7.04 4.24 -5.97
C ARG A 11 6.83 2.76 -6.22
N ALA A 12 7.08 2.28 -7.44
CA ALA A 12 7.01 0.86 -7.78
C ALA A 12 7.97 0.04 -6.91
N ILE A 13 9.23 0.46 -6.77
CA ILE A 13 10.21 -0.19 -5.91
C ILE A 13 9.75 -0.22 -4.45
N ILE A 14 9.28 0.92 -3.92
CA ILE A 14 8.84 1.02 -2.52
C ILE A 14 7.63 0.11 -2.28
N TYR A 15 6.58 0.24 -3.09
CA TYR A 15 5.34 -0.50 -2.87
C TYR A 15 5.50 -1.99 -3.12
N ALA A 16 6.09 -2.39 -4.24
CA ALA A 16 6.31 -3.81 -4.56
C ALA A 16 7.33 -4.44 -3.60
N GLY A 17 8.40 -3.72 -3.24
CA GLY A 17 9.41 -4.21 -2.32
C GLY A 17 8.86 -4.46 -0.92
N VAL A 18 8.11 -3.50 -0.37
CA VAL A 18 7.49 -3.65 0.95
C VAL A 18 6.42 -4.75 0.94
N MET A 19 5.59 -4.82 -0.11
CA MET A 19 4.57 -5.86 -0.27
C MET A 19 5.20 -7.26 -0.42
N GLY A 20 6.30 -7.37 -1.17
CA GLY A 20 7.08 -8.59 -1.35
C GLY A 20 7.95 -8.97 -0.14
N GLY A 21 7.93 -8.18 0.94
CA GLY A 21 8.64 -8.50 2.18
C GLY A 21 10.13 -8.20 2.17
N LEU A 22 10.63 -7.39 1.23
CA LEU A 22 12.02 -6.90 1.27
C LEU A 22 12.25 -6.08 2.53
N SER A 23 13.44 -6.19 3.12
CA SER A 23 13.84 -5.31 4.24
C SER A 23 13.93 -3.85 3.77
N ASN A 24 13.93 -2.90 4.73
CA ASN A 24 14.12 -1.49 4.39
C ASN A 24 15.46 -1.27 3.65
N GLU A 25 16.50 -1.99 4.04
CA GLU A 25 17.82 -1.98 3.38
C GLU A 25 17.76 -2.53 1.94
N GLY A 26 16.96 -3.57 1.70
CA GLY A 26 16.74 -4.13 0.36
C GLY A 26 16.01 -3.14 -0.55
N VAL A 27 14.98 -2.46 -0.03
CA VAL A 27 14.29 -1.37 -0.75
C VAL A 27 15.25 -0.22 -1.05
N ASP A 28 16.09 0.17 -0.08
CA ASP A 28 17.10 1.22 -0.26
C ASP A 28 18.13 0.86 -1.32
N ALA A 29 18.58 -0.40 -1.37
CA ALA A 29 19.51 -0.88 -2.38
C ALA A 29 18.93 -0.73 -3.80
N LEU A 30 17.66 -1.08 -4.00
CA LEU A 30 16.97 -0.93 -5.27
C LEU A 30 16.74 0.54 -5.63
N LEU A 31 16.36 1.38 -4.66
CA LEU A 31 16.20 2.82 -4.89
C LEU A 31 17.50 3.46 -5.39
N ARG A 32 18.65 3.07 -4.84
CA ARG A 32 19.95 3.58 -5.30
C ARG A 32 20.27 3.22 -6.74
N GLN A 33 19.87 2.04 -7.21
CA GLN A 33 20.10 1.62 -8.61
C GLN A 33 19.38 2.52 -9.62
N VAL A 34 18.26 3.13 -9.23
CA VAL A 34 17.51 4.09 -10.05
C VAL A 34 17.82 5.55 -9.72
N GLY A 35 18.91 5.82 -8.97
CA GLY A 35 19.28 7.18 -8.54
C GLY A 35 18.35 7.78 -7.48
N GLY A 36 17.48 6.97 -6.88
CA GLY A 36 16.52 7.37 -5.86
C GLY A 36 17.15 7.52 -4.49
N ARG A 37 16.52 8.35 -3.65
CA ARG A 37 16.96 8.57 -2.25
C ARG A 37 16.56 7.41 -1.35
N PRO A 38 17.30 7.08 -0.28
CA PRO A 38 16.87 6.10 0.71
C PRO A 38 15.48 6.39 1.28
N LEU A 39 14.76 5.34 1.65
CA LEU A 39 13.46 5.40 2.31
C LEU A 39 13.65 5.47 3.83
N ALA A 40 13.14 6.53 4.45
CA ALA A 40 13.14 6.64 5.90
C ALA A 40 12.39 5.46 6.54
N SER A 41 12.93 4.88 7.61
CA SER A 41 12.33 3.73 8.31
C SER A 41 10.88 3.97 8.74
N SER A 42 10.53 5.19 9.15
CA SER A 42 9.15 5.57 9.46
C SER A 42 8.21 5.47 8.25
N SER A 43 8.69 5.85 7.06
CA SER A 43 7.94 5.74 5.81
C SER A 43 7.78 4.28 5.40
N TYR A 44 8.84 3.47 5.53
CA TYR A 44 8.78 2.02 5.31
C TYR A 44 7.71 1.36 6.19
N GLN A 45 7.73 1.63 7.50
CA GLN A 45 6.74 1.06 8.42
C GLN A 45 5.32 1.54 8.13
N TRP A 46 5.17 2.79 7.70
CA TRP A 46 3.86 3.33 7.34
C TRP A 46 3.29 2.67 6.08
N VAL A 47 4.09 2.50 5.03
CA VAL A 47 3.70 1.73 3.82
C VAL A 47 3.34 0.30 4.20
N LYS A 48 4.17 -0.36 5.03
CA LYS A 48 3.92 -1.71 5.50
C LYS A 48 2.59 -1.84 6.24
N LYS A 49 2.26 -0.87 7.10
CA LYS A 49 1.06 -0.92 7.94
C LYS A 49 -0.22 -0.54 7.19
N GLN A 50 -0.15 0.41 6.25
CA GLN A 50 -1.34 0.99 5.62
C GLN A 50 -1.51 0.54 4.17
N TYR A 51 -0.45 0.59 3.38
CA TYR A 51 -0.53 0.35 1.94
C TYR A 51 -0.57 -1.14 1.61
N VAL A 52 0.12 -1.98 2.37
CA VAL A 52 0.09 -3.43 2.12
C VAL A 52 -1.33 -4.00 2.28
N PRO A 53 -2.09 -3.72 3.36
CA PRO A 53 -3.50 -4.12 3.42
C PRO A 53 -4.34 -3.51 2.29
N TYR A 54 -4.10 -2.23 1.98
CA TYR A 54 -4.83 -1.50 0.95
C TYR A 54 -4.69 -2.15 -0.44
N PHE A 55 -3.50 -2.64 -0.78
CA PHE A 55 -3.24 -3.38 -2.03
C PHE A 55 -3.67 -4.85 -1.95
N ARG A 56 -3.64 -5.46 -0.76
CA ARG A 56 -4.07 -6.85 -0.57
C ARG A 56 -5.57 -7.02 -0.83
N ASN A 57 -6.37 -6.06 -0.41
CA ASN A 57 -7.82 -6.09 -0.60
C ASN A 57 -8.21 -5.92 -2.07
N ASP A 58 -7.44 -5.11 -2.81
CA ASP A 58 -7.62 -4.92 -4.25
C ASP A 58 -6.25 -4.63 -4.91
N PRO A 59 -5.65 -5.64 -5.58
CA PRO A 59 -4.34 -5.52 -6.20
C PRO A 59 -4.25 -4.45 -7.30
N SER A 60 -5.36 -4.07 -7.93
CA SER A 60 -5.37 -3.04 -8.99
C SER A 60 -4.95 -1.66 -8.46
N ARG A 61 -5.18 -1.41 -7.16
CA ARG A 61 -4.78 -0.18 -6.48
C ARG A 61 -3.28 0.06 -6.47
N LEU A 62 -2.46 -0.99 -6.64
CA LEU A 62 -1.01 -0.85 -6.74
C LEU A 62 -0.61 -0.01 -7.95
N GLY A 63 -1.13 -0.33 -9.13
CA GLY A 63 -0.84 0.42 -10.37
C GLY A 63 -1.29 1.87 -10.25
N VAL A 64 -2.51 2.09 -9.75
CA VAL A 64 -3.04 3.43 -9.51
C VAL A 64 -2.17 4.20 -8.52
N ALA A 65 -1.72 3.58 -7.43
CA ALA A 65 -0.85 4.26 -6.46
C ALA A 65 0.55 4.55 -7.01
N ILE A 66 1.04 3.74 -7.95
CA ILE A 66 2.30 3.99 -8.65
C ILE A 66 2.18 5.20 -9.56
N GLU A 67 1.09 5.40 -10.29
CA GLU A 67 0.92 6.57 -11.17
C GLU A 67 0.45 7.82 -10.39
N HIS A 68 -0.50 7.60 -9.49
CA HIS A 68 -1.26 8.61 -8.76
C HIS A 68 -1.31 8.27 -7.27
N PRO A 69 -0.24 8.56 -6.50
CA PRO A 69 -0.14 8.13 -5.11
C PRO A 69 -1.28 8.72 -4.26
N PRO A 70 -2.08 7.87 -3.59
CA PRO A 70 -3.18 8.34 -2.78
C PRO A 70 -2.67 9.05 -1.52
N THR A 71 -3.51 9.92 -0.99
CA THR A 71 -3.28 10.55 0.32
C THR A 71 -3.52 9.56 1.46
N SER A 72 -2.97 9.86 2.63
CA SER A 72 -3.23 9.05 3.83
C SER A 72 -4.72 8.95 4.17
N GLY A 73 -5.51 10.01 3.92
CA GLY A 73 -6.96 9.99 4.13
C GLY A 73 -7.63 8.99 3.19
N GLN A 74 -7.33 9.08 1.90
CA GLN A 74 -7.90 8.18 0.88
C GLN A 74 -7.58 6.70 1.14
N VAL A 75 -6.36 6.38 1.58
CA VAL A 75 -6.01 4.99 1.94
C VAL A 75 -6.80 4.52 3.15
N LYS A 76 -6.93 5.37 4.18
CA LYS A 76 -7.71 5.04 5.37
C LYS A 76 -9.19 4.82 5.03
N ASP A 77 -9.77 5.73 4.25
CA ASP A 77 -11.19 5.67 3.87
C ASP A 77 -11.49 4.42 3.05
N ALA A 78 -10.59 4.04 2.13
CA ALA A 78 -10.71 2.80 1.37
C ALA A 78 -10.61 1.55 2.26
N LEU A 79 -9.68 1.52 3.22
CA LEU A 79 -9.57 0.41 4.17
C LEU A 79 -10.81 0.29 5.08
N ASP A 80 -11.36 1.43 5.51
CA ASP A 80 -12.60 1.46 6.29
C ASP A 80 -13.80 1.00 5.45
N GLN A 81 -13.83 1.32 4.16
CA GLN A 81 -14.83 0.82 3.23
C GLN A 81 -14.71 -0.69 3.03
N ASP A 82 -13.52 -1.21 2.70
CA ASP A 82 -13.28 -2.64 2.50
C ASP A 82 -13.72 -3.45 3.73
N ARG A 83 -13.40 -2.95 4.93
CA ARG A 83 -13.80 -3.57 6.19
C ARG A 83 -15.33 -3.61 6.39
N ARG A 84 -16.05 -2.57 5.97
CA ARG A 84 -17.52 -2.54 6.05
C ARG A 84 -18.15 -3.52 5.06
N GLU A 85 -17.60 -3.61 3.85
CA GLU A 85 -18.06 -4.56 2.82
C GLU A 85 -17.81 -6.01 3.24
N GLU A 86 -16.65 -6.31 3.82
CA GLU A 86 -16.34 -7.63 4.38
C GLU A 86 -17.32 -8.01 5.51
N GLN A 87 -17.60 -7.08 6.43
CA GLN A 87 -18.57 -7.33 7.51
C GLN A 87 -20.00 -7.53 7.00
N ALA A 88 -20.41 -6.77 5.98
CA ALA A 88 -21.71 -6.94 5.35
C ALA A 88 -21.81 -8.31 4.67
N ALA A 89 -20.79 -8.72 3.92
CA ALA A 89 -20.73 -10.02 3.26
C ALA A 89 -20.78 -11.19 4.26
N ILE A 90 -20.05 -11.09 5.39
CA ILE A 90 -20.11 -12.09 6.47
C ILE A 90 -21.51 -12.15 7.08
N ARG A 91 -22.12 -11.00 7.36
CA ARG A 91 -23.48 -10.94 7.92
C ARG A 91 -24.49 -11.61 7.01
N ASP A 92 -24.48 -11.30 5.71
CA ASP A 92 -25.42 -11.88 4.75
C ASP A 92 -25.28 -13.41 4.67
N LEU A 93 -24.05 -13.93 4.67
CA LEU A 93 -23.79 -15.38 4.71
C LEU A 93 -24.36 -16.03 5.98
N THR A 94 -24.22 -15.41 7.15
CA THR A 94 -24.74 -15.95 8.42
C THR A 94 -26.25 -15.87 8.58
N GLN A 95 -26.94 -15.04 7.80
CA GLN A 95 -28.41 -14.90 7.84
C GLN A 95 -29.14 -15.79 6.82
N THR A 96 -28.40 -16.51 5.97
CA THR A 96 -28.98 -17.41 4.96
C THR A 96 -29.13 -18.85 5.47
N ASP A 97 -28.64 -19.15 6.68
CA ASP A 97 -28.66 -20.48 7.31
C ASP A 97 -29.79 -20.68 8.35
N ASP A 98 -30.73 -19.71 8.48
CA ASP A 98 -31.92 -19.78 9.35
C ASP A 98 -33.25 -19.93 8.57
#